data_AF-A0A933TT55-F1
#
_entry.id   AF-A0A933TT55-F1
#
_cell.length_a   1.000
_cell.length_b   1.000
_cell.length_c   1.000
_cell.angle_alpha   90.00
_cell.angle_beta   90.00
_cell.angle_gamma   90.00
#
_symmetry.space_group_name_H-M   'P 1'
#
loop_
_entity.id
_entity.type
_entity.pdbx_description
1 polymer ?
#
loop_
_entity_poly.entity_id
_entity_poly.type
_entity_poly.pdbx_seq_one_letter_code
_entity_poly.pdbx_strand_id
1 'polypeptide(L)' 'MNNKAIMTITSDLIDKKIYLIRGQKVMLDRDLADLYGVETKHLKRQEED' A
#
# COMPACT_ATOMS: atom_id res chain seq x y z
N MET A 1 16.31 2.72 -16.93
CA MET A 1 16.43 1.98 -15.66
C MET A 1 15.35 2.51 -14.75
N ASN A 2 14.34 1.69 -14.46
CA ASN A 2 13.08 2.12 -13.86
C ASN A 2 13.31 2.52 -12.41
N ASN A 3 13.26 3.83 -12.15
CA ASN A 3 13.35 4.42 -10.82
C ASN A 3 12.08 4.09 -10.03
N LYS A 4 11.99 2.87 -9.50
CA LYS A 4 10.97 2.50 -8.51
C LYS A 4 11.29 3.32 -7.25
N ALA A 5 10.58 4.42 -7.05
CA ALA A 5 10.68 5.21 -5.84
C ALA A 5 10.53 4.26 -4.65
N ILE A 6 11.59 4.15 -3.84
CA ILE A 6 11.58 3.32 -2.64
C ILE A 6 10.62 4.02 -1.69
N MET A 7 9.38 3.51 -1.60
CA MET A 7 8.38 3.96 -0.65
C MET A 7 8.95 3.73 0.75
N THR A 8 9.45 4.80 1.37
CA THR A 8 9.97 4.74 2.74
C THR A 8 8.76 4.68 3.66
N ILE A 9 8.40 3.47 4.09
CA ILE A 9 7.32 3.25 5.05
C ILE A 9 7.81 3.73 6.42
N THR A 10 7.26 4.84 6.90
CA THR A 10 7.53 5.34 8.26
C THR A 10 6.49 4.81 9.24
N SER A 11 6.86 4.65 10.52
CA SER A 11 5.93 4.24 11.59
C SER A 11 4.72 5.17 11.67
N ASP A 12 4.94 6.48 11.51
CA ASP A 12 3.89 7.50 11.57
C ASP A 12 2.82 7.30 10.48
N LEU A 13 3.18 6.77 9.32
CA LEU A 13 2.23 6.46 8.25
C LEU A 13 1.39 5.22 8.57
N ILE A 14 2.00 4.22 9.18
CA ILE A 14 1.31 3.00 9.65
C ILE A 14 0.32 3.37 10.75
N ASP A 15 0.75 4.17 11.72
CA ASP A 15 -0.09 4.56 12.86
C ASP A 15 -1.32 5.35 12.44
N LYS A 16 -1.20 6.22 11.42
CA LYS A 16 -2.34 6.94 10.83
C LYS A 16 -3.34 6.04 10.09
N LYS A 17 -2.92 4.84 9.69
CA LYS A 17 -3.71 3.85 8.94
C LYS A 17 -4.29 2.74 9.85
N ILE A 18 -4.03 2.79 11.16
CA ILE A 18 -4.62 1.88 12.15
C ILE A 18 -5.85 2.51 12.79
N TYR A 19 -6.95 1.78 12.74
CA TYR A 19 -8.24 2.12 13.33
C TYR A 19 -8.49 1.27 14.57
N LEU A 20 -9.15 1.84 15.59
CA LEU A 20 -9.58 1.10 16.78
C LEU A 20 -11.06 0.73 16.64
N ILE A 21 -11.34 -0.53 16.33
CA ILE A 21 -12.72 -1.03 16.17
C ILE A 21 -12.96 -2.10 17.23
N ARG A 22 -13.95 -1.86 18.12
CA ARG A 22 -14.29 -2.77 19.23
C ARG A 22 -13.08 -3.13 20.11
N GLY A 23 -12.17 -2.17 20.32
CA GLY A 23 -10.95 -2.35 21.12
C GLY A 23 -9.81 -3.08 20.40
N GLN A 24 -9.96 -3.35 19.10
CA GLN A 24 -8.93 -4.02 18.29
C GLN A 24 -8.32 -3.05 17.28
N LYS A 25 -7.00 -3.12 17.12
CA LYS A 25 -6.28 -2.38 16.08
C LYS A 25 -6.50 -3.07 14.73
N VAL A 26 -7.09 -2.37 13.78
CA VAL A 26 -7.46 -2.87 12.46
C VAL A 26 -6.90 -1.92 11.41
N MET A 27 -6.30 -2.46 10.34
CA MET A 27 -5.95 -1.70 9.14
C MET A 27 -6.89 -2.11 8.01
N LEU A 28 -7.37 -1.14 7.22
CA LEU A 28 -8.24 -1.42 6.08
C LEU A 28 -7.43 -1.87 4.87
N ASP A 29 -7.97 -2.78 4.06
CA ASP A 29 -7.26 -3.33 2.90
C ASP A 29 -6.82 -2.26 1.88
N ARG A 30 -7.58 -1.16 1.74
CA ARG A 30 -7.18 0.00 0.92
C ARG A 30 -5.87 0.63 1.42
N ASP A 31 -5.76 0.74 2.75
CA ASP A 31 -4.64 1.38 3.41
C ASP A 31 -3.40 0.46 3.37
N LEU A 32 -3.65 -0.85 3.40
CA LEU A 32 -2.66 -1.90 3.19
C LEU A 32 -2.10 -1.89 1.76
N ALA A 33 -2.96 -1.76 0.74
CA ALA A 33 -2.55 -1.70 -0.66
C ALA A 33 -1.65 -0.48 -0.97
N ASP A 34 -1.98 0.67 -0.38
CA ASP A 34 -1.15 1.87 -0.45
C ASP A 34 0.22 1.66 0.23
N LEU A 35 0.23 0.96 1.39
CA LEU A 35 1.43 0.69 2.18
C LEU A 35 2.41 -0.22 1.43
N TYR A 36 1.89 -1.25 0.76
CA TYR A 36 2.69 -2.16 -0.05
C TYR A 36 3.04 -1.59 -1.43
N GLY A 37 2.63 -0.36 -1.74
CA GLY A 37 2.93 0.29 -3.01
C GLY A 37 2.43 -0.52 -4.21
N VAL A 38 1.30 -1.22 -4.04
CA VAL A 38 0.64 -1.91 -5.15
C VAL A 38 -0.10 -0.85 -5.95
N GLU A 39 0.64 -0.09 -6.75
CA GLU A 39 0.06 0.67 -7.84
C GLU A 39 -0.69 -0.33 -8.73
N THR A 40 -2.02 -0.31 -8.69
CA THR A 40 -2.92 -0.91 -9.69
C THR A 40 -2.80 -0.22 -11.05
N LYS A 41 -1.58 0.13 -11.47
CA LYS A 41 -1.27 0.81 -12.74
C LYS A 41 -0.45 -0.01 -13.73
N HIS A 42 -0.19 -1.30 -13.48
CA HIS A 42 0.45 -2.18 -14.47
C HIS A 42 -0.36 -3.41 -14.90
N LEU A 43 -1.66 -3.50 -14.59
CA LEU A 43 -2.56 -4.54 -15.11
C LEU A 43 -2.98 -4.34 -16.58
N LYS A 44 -2.14 -3.73 -17.43
CA LYS A 44 -2.42 -3.58 -18.86
C LYS A 44 -1.17 -3.54 -19.74
N ARG A 45 -0.28 -4.55 -19.63
CA ARG A 45 0.70 -4.92 -20.69
C ARG A 45 1.45 -6.24 -20.36
N GLN A 46 0.75 -7.38 -20.34
CA GLN A 46 1.39 -8.70 -20.40
C GLN A 46 0.54 -9.73 -21.18
N GLU A 47 -0.13 -9.29 -22.25
CA GLU A 47 -0.87 -10.20 -23.18
C GLU A 47 -0.45 -9.96 -24.66
N GLU A 48 0.62 -9.22 -24.92
CA GLU A 48 1.23 -9.12 -26.26
C GLU A 48 2.75 -9.00 -26.10
N ASP A 49 3.41 -10.15 -25.98
CA ASP A 49 4.69 -10.51 -26.62
C ASP A 49 4.99 -12.00 -26.36
#